data_AF-A0A432K136-F1
#
_entry.id   AF-A0A432K136-F1
#
_cell.length_a   1.000
_cell.length_b   1.000
_cell.length_c   1.000
_cell.angle_alpha   90.00
_cell.angle_beta   90.00
_cell.angle_gamma   90.00
#
_symmetry.space_group_name_H-M   'P 1'
#
loop_
_entity.id
_entity.type
_entity.pdbx_description
1 polymer ?
#
loop_
_entity_poly.entity_id
_entity_poly.type
_entity_poly.pdbx_seq_one_letter_code
_entity_poly.pdbx_strand_id
1 'polypeptide(L)'
;MTIIEKILASHSGKDSVKPGEILDVEIDARVARDFGGANVVKNLINNGLGLQDPSKTFFTFDTNPGGSDQKYAANQQYCRMFARENGIQVFDINTGIGTHQAIDRGLVLPGGTFVSTDSHANIMGAIGAFGQGMGDQDIAAVWARGKAWFKVPKSVKINLNGKRPEGIAAKDIVLNLL
;
A
#
# COMPACT_ATOMS: atom_id res chain seq x y z
N MET A 1 22.20 -0.57 -9.70
CA MET A 1 20.79 -0.77 -9.33
C MET A 1 20.14 0.57 -9.01
N THR A 2 18.97 0.82 -9.58
CA THR A 2 18.06 1.92 -9.22
C THR A 2 17.54 1.73 -7.78
N ILE A 3 16.86 2.75 -7.24
CA ILE A 3 16.28 2.63 -5.89
C ILE A 3 15.28 1.47 -5.81
N ILE A 4 14.43 1.31 -6.83
CA ILE A 4 13.43 0.23 -6.83
C ILE A 4 14.09 -1.14 -6.95
N GLU A 5 15.12 -1.29 -7.79
CA GLU A 5 15.88 -2.55 -7.88
C GLU A 5 16.51 -2.92 -6.53
N LYS A 6 17.07 -1.94 -5.80
CA LYS A 6 17.65 -2.18 -4.46
C LYS A 6 16.60 -2.62 -3.44
N ILE A 7 15.44 -1.94 -3.40
CA ILE A 7 14.35 -2.29 -2.48
C ILE A 7 13.83 -3.69 -2.77
N LEU A 8 13.56 -4.02 -4.04
CA LEU A 8 13.05 -5.35 -4.39
C LEU A 8 14.09 -6.45 -4.17
N ALA A 9 15.38 -6.18 -4.39
CA ALA A 9 16.46 -7.12 -4.11
C ALA A 9 16.52 -7.47 -2.61
N SER A 10 16.51 -6.45 -1.73
CA SER A 10 16.58 -6.67 -0.28
C SER A 10 15.37 -7.43 0.27
N HIS A 11 14.18 -7.20 -0.28
CA HIS A 11 12.94 -7.87 0.15
C HIS A 11 12.67 -9.21 -0.55
N SER A 12 13.57 -9.65 -1.44
CA SER A 12 13.51 -10.98 -2.09
C SER A 12 14.71 -11.87 -1.75
N GLY A 13 15.58 -11.44 -0.83
CA GLY A 13 16.77 -12.19 -0.42
C GLY A 13 17.83 -12.30 -1.52
N LYS A 14 17.88 -11.34 -2.44
CA LYS A 14 18.85 -11.29 -3.54
C LYS A 14 19.84 -10.14 -3.35
N ASP A 15 21.10 -10.37 -3.73
CA ASP A 15 22.12 -9.30 -3.74
C ASP A 15 21.91 -8.29 -4.87
N SER A 16 21.34 -8.73 -5.99
CA SER A 16 21.01 -7.87 -7.12
C SER A 16 19.88 -8.43 -7.98
N VAL A 17 19.20 -7.53 -8.69
CA VAL A 17 18.08 -7.84 -9.60
C VAL A 17 18.14 -6.94 -10.83
N LYS A 18 17.50 -7.37 -11.92
CA LYS A 18 17.39 -6.62 -13.17
C LYS A 18 15.93 -6.48 -13.63
N PRO A 19 15.58 -5.44 -14.42
CA PRO A 19 14.23 -5.26 -14.91
C PRO A 19 13.76 -6.47 -15.72
N GLY A 20 12.53 -6.91 -15.49
CA GLY A 20 11.92 -8.08 -16.12
C GLY A 20 12.01 -9.37 -15.31
N GLU A 21 12.90 -9.47 -14.32
CA GLU A 21 12.91 -10.58 -13.37
C GLU A 21 11.62 -10.61 -12.54
N ILE A 22 11.13 -11.81 -12.22
CA ILE A 22 9.99 -12.02 -11.31
C ILE A 22 10.54 -12.46 -9.95
N LEU A 23 10.12 -11.78 -8.90
CA LEU A 23 10.59 -11.94 -7.52
C LEU A 23 9.42 -12.22 -6.59
N ASP A 24 9.65 -13.04 -5.56
CA ASP A 24 8.74 -13.15 -4.41
C ASP A 24 9.21 -12.17 -3.34
N VAL A 25 8.46 -11.09 -3.15
CA VAL A 25 8.87 -9.91 -2.38
C VAL A 25 8.10 -9.88 -1.06
N GLU A 26 8.81 -9.81 0.05
CA GLU A 26 8.23 -9.57 1.37
C GLU A 26 7.61 -8.18 1.45
N ILE A 27 6.44 -8.10 2.07
CA ILE A 27 5.68 -6.86 2.22
C ILE A 27 5.62 -6.43 3.69
N ASP A 28 6.15 -5.23 3.95
CA ASP A 28 6.25 -4.64 5.30
C ASP A 28 4.92 -4.08 5.80
N ALA A 29 4.12 -3.47 4.91
CA ALA A 29 2.82 -2.91 5.25
C ALA A 29 1.75 -3.29 4.23
N ARG A 30 0.65 -3.90 4.72
CA ARG A 30 -0.39 -4.52 3.90
C ARG A 30 -1.73 -3.88 4.27
N VAL A 31 -2.23 -3.01 3.41
CA VAL A 31 -3.34 -2.11 3.79
C VAL A 31 -4.57 -2.31 2.92
N ALA A 32 -5.71 -2.59 3.53
CA ALA A 32 -6.99 -2.59 2.82
C ALA A 32 -7.81 -1.34 3.16
N ARG A 33 -8.40 -0.73 2.12
CA ARG A 33 -9.24 0.47 2.23
C ARG A 33 -10.70 0.12 2.49
N ASP A 34 -11.50 1.06 2.98
CA ASP A 34 -12.94 0.86 3.25
C ASP A 34 -13.75 0.29 2.08
N PHE A 35 -13.46 0.69 0.84
CA PHE A 35 -14.18 0.16 -0.34
C PHE A 35 -13.78 -1.27 -0.73
N GLY A 36 -12.53 -1.68 -0.47
CA GLY A 36 -11.99 -3.00 -0.86
C GLY A 36 -11.85 -4.00 0.29
N GLY A 37 -11.80 -3.52 1.54
CA GLY A 37 -11.42 -4.30 2.71
C GLY A 37 -12.38 -5.44 3.02
N ALA A 38 -13.68 -5.23 2.85
CA ALA A 38 -14.65 -6.29 3.06
C ALA A 38 -14.46 -7.43 2.04
N ASN A 39 -14.06 -7.12 0.80
CA ASN A 39 -13.78 -8.14 -0.20
C ASN A 39 -12.45 -8.85 0.07
N VAL A 40 -11.41 -8.13 0.54
CA VAL A 40 -10.16 -8.75 1.01
C VAL A 40 -10.45 -9.81 2.08
N VAL A 41 -11.24 -9.46 3.09
CA VAL A 41 -11.63 -10.38 4.17
C VAL A 41 -12.46 -11.57 3.62
N LYS A 42 -13.43 -11.32 2.75
CA LYS A 42 -14.22 -12.38 2.11
C LYS A 42 -13.34 -13.33 1.30
N ASN A 43 -12.40 -12.81 0.51
CA ASN A 43 -11.45 -13.61 -0.26
C ASN A 43 -10.58 -14.46 0.67
N LEU A 44 -10.12 -13.91 1.79
CA LEU A 44 -9.35 -14.66 2.79
C LEU A 44 -10.16 -15.87 3.32
N ILE A 45 -11.38 -15.60 3.80
CA ILE A 45 -12.26 -16.62 4.43
C ILE A 45 -12.72 -17.66 3.41
N ASN A 46 -13.21 -17.23 2.24
CA ASN A 46 -13.77 -18.12 1.22
C ASN A 46 -12.72 -19.10 0.66
N ASN A 47 -11.44 -18.70 0.68
CA ASN A 47 -10.33 -19.55 0.23
C ASN A 47 -9.64 -20.30 1.40
N GLY A 48 -10.17 -20.22 2.63
CA GLY A 48 -9.59 -20.89 3.79
C GLY A 48 -8.18 -20.41 4.15
N LEU A 49 -7.87 -19.14 3.84
CA LEU A 49 -6.57 -18.54 4.10
C LEU A 49 -6.51 -17.98 5.52
N GLY A 50 -5.35 -18.12 6.16
CA GLY A 50 -5.07 -17.49 7.46
C GLY A 50 -4.57 -16.06 7.31
N LEU A 51 -4.30 -15.39 8.43
CA LEU A 51 -3.60 -14.11 8.49
C LEU A 51 -2.15 -14.36 8.94
N GLN A 52 -1.16 -13.92 8.15
CA GLN A 52 0.25 -14.22 8.45
C GLN A 52 0.82 -13.36 9.58
N ASP A 53 0.56 -12.05 9.56
CA ASP A 53 1.09 -11.12 10.56
C ASP A 53 0.13 -9.92 10.73
N PRO A 54 -0.62 -9.84 11.85
CA PRO A 54 -1.51 -8.72 12.10
C PRO A 54 -0.77 -7.41 12.37
N SER A 55 0.49 -7.44 12.81
CA SER A 55 1.29 -6.23 13.09
C SER A 55 1.76 -5.51 11.82
N LYS A 56 1.79 -6.22 10.68
CA LYS A 56 2.09 -5.68 9.34
C LYS A 56 0.82 -5.44 8.50
N THR A 57 -0.36 -5.65 9.09
CA THR A 57 -1.65 -5.61 8.39
C THR A 57 -2.53 -4.51 8.96
N PHE A 58 -3.15 -3.72 8.09
CA PHE A 58 -3.91 -2.55 8.52
C PHE A 58 -5.17 -2.34 7.68
N PHE A 59 -6.17 -1.72 8.31
CA PHE A 59 -7.28 -1.08 7.61
C PHE A 59 -7.15 0.44 7.66
N THR A 60 -7.55 1.11 6.60
CA THR A 60 -7.67 2.58 6.56
C THR A 60 -9.02 2.98 5.95
N PHE A 61 -9.80 3.79 6.65
CA PHE A 61 -11.14 4.20 6.23
C PHE A 61 -11.20 5.72 6.06
N ASP A 62 -11.36 6.18 4.82
CA ASP A 62 -11.24 7.60 4.50
C ASP A 62 -11.99 8.02 3.22
N THR A 63 -12.47 7.08 2.41
CA THR A 63 -13.21 7.42 1.17
C THR A 63 -14.70 7.59 1.43
N ASN A 64 -15.23 6.94 2.46
CA ASN A 64 -16.63 7.05 2.88
C ASN A 64 -16.75 7.43 4.37
N PRO A 65 -16.20 8.59 4.80
CA PRO A 65 -16.38 9.06 6.17
C PRO A 65 -17.85 9.42 6.40
N GLY A 66 -18.37 9.10 7.59
CA GLY A 66 -19.74 9.46 7.98
C GLY A 66 -20.85 8.53 7.48
N GLY A 67 -20.53 7.42 6.80
CA GLY A 67 -21.53 6.42 6.41
C GLY A 67 -22.53 6.95 5.36
N SER A 68 -22.05 7.74 4.41
CA SER A 68 -22.83 8.32 3.31
C SER A 68 -23.60 7.30 2.47
N ASP A 69 -23.22 6.02 2.55
CA ASP A 69 -23.90 4.88 1.94
C ASP A 69 -23.93 3.68 2.92
N GLN A 70 -25.09 3.04 3.02
CA GLN A 70 -25.32 1.94 3.96
C GLN A 70 -24.43 0.72 3.70
N LYS A 71 -24.08 0.43 2.44
CA LYS A 71 -23.22 -0.69 2.07
C LYS A 71 -21.78 -0.42 2.52
N TYR A 72 -21.29 0.80 2.37
CA TYR A 72 -19.96 1.16 2.88
C TYR A 72 -19.92 1.13 4.41
N ALA A 73 -20.96 1.60 5.09
CA ALA A 73 -21.05 1.50 6.55
C ALA A 73 -21.03 0.03 7.03
N ALA A 74 -21.79 -0.86 6.35
CA ALA A 74 -21.78 -2.28 6.64
C ALA A 74 -20.40 -2.93 6.37
N ASN A 75 -19.76 -2.58 5.25
CA ASN A 75 -18.41 -3.07 4.91
C ASN A 75 -17.36 -2.63 5.94
N GLN A 76 -17.37 -1.36 6.34
CA GLN A 76 -16.47 -0.85 7.38
C GLN A 76 -16.71 -1.57 8.71
N GLN A 77 -17.97 -1.78 9.10
CA GLN A 77 -18.29 -2.52 10.33
C GLN A 77 -17.81 -3.97 10.28
N TYR A 78 -17.99 -4.64 9.13
CA TYR A 78 -17.47 -5.99 8.92
C TYR A 78 -15.94 -6.04 9.06
N CYS A 79 -15.22 -5.07 8.48
CA CYS A 79 -13.77 -4.95 8.64
C CYS A 79 -13.38 -4.68 10.10
N ARG A 80 -14.11 -3.82 10.83
CA ARG A 80 -13.84 -3.55 12.25
C ARG A 80 -14.00 -4.81 13.11
N MET A 81 -15.02 -5.64 12.84
CA MET A 81 -15.22 -6.89 13.55
C MET A 81 -14.07 -7.86 13.29
N PHE A 82 -13.74 -8.11 12.01
CA PHE A 82 -12.61 -8.96 11.63
C PHE A 82 -11.29 -8.46 12.25
N ALA A 83 -11.08 -7.14 12.24
CA ALA A 83 -9.88 -6.55 12.80
C ALA A 83 -9.75 -6.77 14.31
N ARG A 84 -10.85 -6.63 15.06
CA ARG A 84 -10.88 -6.90 16.52
C ARG A 84 -10.59 -8.36 16.83
N GLU A 85 -11.14 -9.29 16.04
CA GLU A 85 -10.92 -10.72 16.21
C GLU A 85 -9.48 -11.15 15.91
N ASN A 86 -8.80 -10.45 14.99
CA ASN A 86 -7.46 -10.83 14.52
C ASN A 86 -6.34 -9.89 14.99
N GLY A 87 -6.65 -8.90 15.84
CA GLY A 87 -5.66 -7.92 16.33
C GLY A 87 -5.10 -6.99 15.25
N ILE A 88 -5.85 -6.72 14.19
CA ILE A 88 -5.46 -5.80 13.10
C ILE A 88 -5.76 -4.37 13.51
N GLN A 89 -4.81 -3.47 13.28
CA GLN A 89 -5.02 -2.05 13.56
C GLN A 89 -5.90 -1.38 12.48
N VAL A 90 -6.84 -0.56 12.93
CA VAL A 90 -7.77 0.20 12.09
C VAL A 90 -7.49 1.70 12.25
N PHE A 91 -7.18 2.36 11.15
CA PHE A 91 -7.22 3.82 11.03
C PHE A 91 -8.62 4.21 10.55
N ASP A 92 -9.49 4.54 11.50
CA ASP A 92 -10.92 4.73 11.26
C ASP A 92 -11.25 6.06 10.55
N ILE A 93 -12.54 6.28 10.25
CA ILE A 93 -13.11 7.36 9.41
C ILE A 93 -12.73 8.79 9.80
N ASN A 94 -12.21 8.99 11.01
CA ASN A 94 -11.82 10.28 11.57
C ASN A 94 -10.29 10.48 11.63
N THR A 95 -9.52 9.56 11.05
CA THR A 95 -8.05 9.58 11.17
C THR A 95 -7.34 10.31 10.05
N GLY A 96 -7.98 10.47 8.88
CA GLY A 96 -7.39 11.11 7.70
C GLY A 96 -7.17 10.12 6.55
N ILE A 97 -6.52 10.60 5.48
CA ILE A 97 -6.32 9.80 4.25
C ILE A 97 -5.40 8.60 4.53
N GLY A 98 -5.80 7.40 4.13
CA GLY A 98 -5.14 6.16 4.52
C GLY A 98 -3.64 6.09 4.18
N THR A 99 -3.26 6.50 2.96
CA THR A 99 -1.85 6.57 2.55
C THR A 99 -1.08 7.66 3.28
N HIS A 100 -1.73 8.75 3.71
CA HIS A 100 -1.07 9.79 4.51
C HIS A 100 -0.87 9.32 5.94
N GLN A 101 -1.84 8.60 6.51
CA GLN A 101 -1.69 7.95 7.81
C GLN A 101 -0.56 6.91 7.78
N ALA A 102 -0.42 6.15 6.70
CA ALA A 102 0.68 5.20 6.57
C ALA A 102 2.06 5.86 6.64
N ILE A 103 2.21 7.05 6.04
CA ILE A 103 3.43 7.85 6.11
C ILE A 103 3.60 8.47 7.50
N ASP A 104 2.59 9.20 7.98
CA ASP A 104 2.63 9.97 9.24
C ASP A 104 2.86 9.08 10.47
N ARG A 105 2.28 7.87 10.45
CA ARG A 105 2.40 6.91 11.55
C ARG A 105 3.58 5.94 11.40
N GLY A 106 4.37 6.09 10.34
CA GLY A 106 5.54 5.25 10.09
C GLY A 106 5.21 3.77 9.86
N LEU A 107 4.06 3.46 9.23
CA LEU A 107 3.73 2.08 8.86
C LEU A 107 4.69 1.52 7.82
N VAL A 108 5.23 2.41 6.99
CA VAL A 108 6.31 2.11 6.05
C VAL A 108 7.37 3.20 6.16
N LEU A 109 8.63 2.80 6.10
CA LEU A 109 9.80 3.65 6.23
C LEU A 109 10.63 3.63 4.93
N PRO A 110 11.58 4.57 4.74
CA PRO A 110 12.44 4.57 3.56
C PRO A 110 13.08 3.21 3.32
N GLY A 111 13.00 2.73 2.08
CA GLY A 111 13.47 1.40 1.68
C GLY A 111 12.48 0.26 1.90
N GLY A 112 11.35 0.48 2.58
CA GLY A 112 10.33 -0.54 2.82
C GLY A 112 9.38 -0.77 1.65
N THR A 113 8.45 -1.69 1.85
CA THR A 113 7.47 -2.18 0.87
C THR A 113 6.04 -2.06 1.38
N PHE A 114 5.18 -1.41 0.60
CA PHE A 114 3.80 -1.12 0.95
C PHE A 114 2.87 -1.55 -0.20
N VAL A 115 1.83 -2.31 0.13
CA VAL A 115 0.76 -2.63 -0.83
C VAL A 115 -0.59 -2.25 -0.27
N SER A 116 -1.47 -1.79 -1.15
CA SER A 116 -2.83 -1.45 -0.74
C SER A 116 -3.86 -1.69 -1.84
N THR A 117 -5.13 -1.76 -1.46
CA THR A 117 -6.25 -1.66 -2.41
C THR A 117 -6.40 -0.25 -3.03
N ASP A 118 -5.57 0.72 -2.64
CA ASP A 118 -5.51 2.07 -3.23
C ASP A 118 -4.59 2.12 -4.46
N SER A 119 -5.11 2.56 -5.60
CA SER A 119 -4.33 2.76 -6.83
C SER A 119 -3.21 3.81 -6.69
N HIS A 120 -3.33 4.73 -5.74
CA HIS A 120 -2.37 5.80 -5.48
C HIS A 120 -1.37 5.46 -4.36
N ALA A 121 -1.22 4.18 -4.02
CA ALA A 121 -0.18 3.72 -3.10
C ALA A 121 1.25 4.04 -3.60
N ASN A 122 1.42 4.39 -4.88
CA ASN A 122 2.69 4.89 -5.43
C ASN A 122 3.22 6.16 -4.72
N ILE A 123 2.38 6.88 -3.95
CA ILE A 123 2.80 8.01 -3.12
C ILE A 123 3.91 7.65 -2.11
N MET A 124 4.06 6.37 -1.74
CA MET A 124 5.17 5.90 -0.88
C MET A 124 6.55 6.17 -1.49
N GLY A 125 6.62 6.34 -2.82
CA GLY A 125 7.85 6.79 -3.48
C GLY A 125 8.35 8.16 -2.98
N ALA A 126 7.48 9.02 -2.45
CA ALA A 126 7.85 10.31 -1.89
C ALA A 126 8.75 10.19 -0.64
N ILE A 127 8.69 9.07 0.08
CA ILE A 127 9.55 8.75 1.22
C ILE A 127 10.63 7.71 0.88
N GLY A 128 10.84 7.42 -0.42
CA GLY A 128 11.84 6.44 -0.85
C GLY A 128 11.46 4.98 -0.55
N ALA A 129 10.18 4.68 -0.43
CA ALA A 129 9.66 3.32 -0.27
C ALA A 129 8.99 2.82 -1.56
N PHE A 130 8.87 1.50 -1.70
CA PHE A 130 8.06 0.90 -2.75
C PHE A 130 6.59 0.89 -2.34
N GLY A 131 5.72 1.40 -3.20
CA GLY A 131 4.27 1.43 -2.99
C GLY A 131 3.52 0.98 -4.23
N GLN A 132 2.60 0.02 -4.08
CA GLN A 132 1.79 -0.49 -5.19
C GLN A 132 0.32 -0.68 -4.81
N GLY A 133 -0.56 -0.18 -5.68
CA GLY A 133 -1.99 -0.48 -5.63
C GLY A 133 -2.28 -1.84 -6.27
N MET A 134 -3.09 -2.67 -5.61
CA MET A 134 -3.41 -4.05 -6.03
C MET A 134 -4.89 -4.37 -5.84
N GLY A 135 -5.37 -5.44 -6.48
CA GLY A 135 -6.75 -5.91 -6.32
C GLY A 135 -7.01 -6.57 -4.96
N ASP A 136 -8.28 -6.76 -4.60
CA ASP A 136 -8.66 -7.36 -3.31
C ASP A 136 -8.20 -8.82 -3.16
N GLN A 137 -8.16 -9.60 -4.24
CA GLN A 137 -7.62 -10.97 -4.25
C GLN A 137 -6.12 -11.00 -3.98
N ASP A 138 -5.36 -10.10 -4.62
CA ASP A 138 -3.92 -10.00 -4.40
C ASP A 138 -3.61 -9.57 -2.97
N ILE A 139 -4.33 -8.58 -2.44
CA ILE A 139 -4.15 -8.13 -1.05
C ILE A 139 -4.52 -9.25 -0.07
N ALA A 140 -5.58 -10.03 -0.32
CA ALA A 140 -5.91 -11.20 0.50
C ALA A 140 -4.79 -12.25 0.48
N ALA A 141 -4.20 -12.53 -0.70
CA ALA A 141 -3.05 -13.42 -0.80
C ALA A 141 -1.83 -12.89 -0.04
N VAL A 142 -1.56 -11.58 -0.09
CA VAL A 142 -0.48 -10.93 0.66
C VAL A 142 -0.74 -10.95 2.16
N TRP A 143 -1.99 -10.74 2.62
CA TRP A 143 -2.33 -10.87 4.04
C TRP A 143 -2.06 -12.28 4.56
N ALA A 144 -2.33 -13.29 3.72
CA ALA A 144 -2.17 -14.70 4.05
C ALA A 144 -0.72 -15.21 3.99
N ARG A 145 0.10 -14.66 3.09
CA ARG A 145 1.48 -15.16 2.86
C ARG A 145 2.56 -14.20 3.35
N GLY A 146 2.24 -12.92 3.40
CA GLY A 146 3.18 -11.83 3.65
C GLY A 146 4.12 -11.47 2.52
N LYS A 147 3.91 -12.08 1.35
CA LYS A 147 4.71 -11.84 0.14
C LYS A 147 3.82 -11.74 -1.08
N ALA A 148 4.27 -11.01 -2.09
CA ALA A 148 3.66 -10.96 -3.41
C ALA A 148 4.71 -11.07 -4.51
N TRP A 149 4.26 -11.52 -5.68
CA TRP A 149 5.12 -11.58 -6.85
C TRP A 149 5.16 -10.22 -7.55
N PHE A 150 6.38 -9.74 -7.81
CA PHE A 150 6.59 -8.53 -8.59
C PHE A 150 7.54 -8.81 -9.74
N LYS A 151 7.20 -8.29 -10.91
CA LYS A 151 8.15 -8.12 -12.00
C LYS A 151 8.92 -6.83 -11.76
N VAL A 152 10.25 -6.91 -11.70
CA VAL A 152 11.09 -5.72 -11.51
C VAL A 152 10.85 -4.73 -12.65
N PRO A 153 10.38 -3.50 -12.37
CA PRO A 153 10.07 -2.53 -13.40
C PRO A 153 11.34 -1.86 -13.93
N LYS A 154 11.29 -1.37 -15.18
CA LYS A 154 12.26 -0.38 -15.66
C LYS A 154 12.04 0.95 -14.93
N SER A 155 13.09 1.72 -14.72
CA SER A 155 12.98 3.07 -14.14
C SER A 155 13.33 4.14 -15.15
N VAL A 156 12.58 5.25 -15.13
CA VAL A 156 12.92 6.48 -15.83
C VAL A 156 13.48 7.47 -14.80
N LYS A 157 14.66 8.04 -15.07
CA LYS A 157 15.28 9.04 -14.20
C LYS A 157 14.96 10.44 -14.73
N ILE A 158 14.18 11.19 -13.97
CA ILE A 158 13.90 12.61 -14.24
C ILE A 158 14.78 13.45 -13.32
N ASN A 159 15.64 14.28 -13.89
CA ASN A 159 16.49 15.21 -13.13
C ASN A 159 15.90 16.62 -13.23
N LEU A 160 15.42 17.16 -12.11
CA LEU A 160 14.97 18.54 -12.01
C LEU A 160 16.16 19.42 -11.60
N ASN A 161 16.58 20.32 -12.50
CA ASN A 161 17.74 21.20 -12.28
C ASN A 161 17.29 22.65 -12.05
N GLY A 162 18.06 23.40 -11.27
CA GLY A 162 17.79 24.81 -10.98
C GLY A 162 17.02 25.02 -9.67
N LYS A 163 16.44 26.22 -9.51
CA LYS A 163 15.63 26.60 -8.34
C LYS A 163 14.16 26.65 -8.75
N ARG A 164 13.28 26.12 -7.90
CA ARG A 164 11.82 26.25 -8.07
C ARG A 164 11.46 27.74 -8.09
N PRO A 165 10.82 28.26 -9.16
CA PRO A 165 10.38 29.64 -9.20
C PRO A 165 9.39 29.96 -8.08
N GLU A 166 9.32 31.23 -7.68
CA GLU A 166 8.33 31.71 -6.73
C GLU A 166 6.90 31.47 -7.27
N GLY A 167 5.97 31.14 -6.39
CA GLY A 167 4.57 30.84 -6.75
C GLY A 167 4.32 29.46 -7.37
N ILE A 168 5.34 28.72 -7.82
CA ILE A 168 5.19 27.38 -8.41
C ILE A 168 5.20 26.31 -7.33
N ALA A 169 4.17 25.47 -7.23
CA ALA A 169 4.08 24.37 -6.28
C ALA A 169 4.57 23.03 -6.89
N ALA A 170 4.74 22.01 -6.04
CA ALA A 170 5.05 20.65 -6.49
C ALA A 170 3.98 20.09 -7.45
N LYS A 171 2.72 20.53 -7.26
CA LYS A 171 1.60 20.16 -8.14
C LYS A 171 1.79 20.67 -9.58
N ASP A 172 2.28 21.89 -9.75
CA ASP A 172 2.50 22.47 -11.08
C ASP A 172 3.60 21.72 -11.83
N ILE A 173 4.67 21.34 -11.12
CA ILE A 173 5.78 20.56 -11.69
C ILE A 173 5.28 19.19 -12.15
N VAL A 174 4.56 18.43 -11.31
CA VAL A 174 4.11 17.08 -11.70
C VAL A 174 3.08 17.12 -12.82
N LEU A 175 2.20 18.13 -12.87
CA LEU A 175 1.26 18.30 -13.99
C LEU A 175 1.97 18.60 -15.31
N ASN A 176 3.08 19.33 -15.30
CA ASN A 176 3.84 19.62 -16.51
C ASN A 176 4.60 18.39 -17.06
N LEU A 177 4.78 17.35 -16.25
CA LEU A 177 5.44 16.10 -16.66
C LEU A 177 4.46 15.05 -17.22
N LEU A 178 3.15 15.22 -17.04
CA LEU A 178 2.10 14.33 -17.54
C LEU A 178 1.78 14.62 -19.02
#